data_AF-A0A959KD15-F1
#
_entry.id   AF-A0A959KD15-F1
#
_cell.length_a   1.000
_cell.length_b   1.000
_cell.length_c   1.000
_cell.angle_alpha   90.00
_cell.angle_beta   90.00
_cell.angle_gamma   90.00
#
_symmetry.space_group_name_H-M   'P 1'
#
loop_
_entity.id
_entity.type
_entity.pdbx_description
1 polymer ?
#
loop_
_entity_poly.entity_id
_entity_poly.type
_entity_poly.pdbx_seq_one_letter_code
_entity_poly.pdbx_strand_id
1 'polypeptide(L)'
;MIPSETTFDPTIRRLAAYTSIGSAILMLVGAVFFIGSGVDLWAALLERQMPAFLANSAAVKKIVVANLSFWILGVFIMGIAGRALVALSQKRPGPAKVAQTCYSVAVPLAIMAFLGMMSLVFQVAPDTSASSVTLAGVVGWIAVRADDLATALLIGAGPFLISQAGRGDWVPKWLLRWGYLTGGLGLLAIVTLFVPRQYVLGFVLIPVGLGWMLAAGLVLLRQR
;
A
#
# COMPACT_ATOMS: atom_id res chain seq x y z
N MET A 1 15.01 17.24 -31.04
CA MET A 1 13.53 17.24 -31.09
C MET A 1 13.01 17.38 -29.68
N ILE A 2 12.50 18.56 -29.34
CA ILE A 2 11.75 18.78 -28.12
C ILE A 2 10.37 18.14 -28.38
N PRO A 3 9.96 17.09 -27.66
CA PRO A 3 8.65 16.50 -27.87
C PRO A 3 7.58 17.58 -27.67
N SER A 4 6.65 17.67 -28.62
CA SER A 4 5.47 18.53 -28.56
C SER A 4 4.82 18.43 -27.18
N GLU A 5 4.50 19.58 -26.58
CA GLU A 5 3.79 19.70 -25.31
C GLU A 5 2.54 18.81 -25.35
N THR A 6 2.61 17.61 -24.74
CA THR A 6 1.40 16.91 -24.34
C THR A 6 0.81 17.72 -23.20
N THR A 7 -0.07 18.66 -23.53
CA THR A 7 -0.84 19.43 -22.56
C THR A 7 -1.82 18.50 -21.86
N PHE A 8 -1.35 17.86 -20.80
CA PHE A 8 -2.21 17.15 -19.87
C PHE A 8 -3.23 18.13 -19.30
N ASP A 9 -4.45 17.66 -19.03
CA ASP A 9 -5.40 18.42 -18.24
C ASP A 9 -4.75 18.83 -16.91
N PRO A 10 -4.57 20.15 -16.67
CA PRO A 10 -3.90 20.65 -15.47
C PRO A 10 -4.61 20.22 -14.19
N THR A 11 -5.91 19.94 -14.26
CA THR A 11 -6.72 19.45 -13.14
C THR A 11 -6.32 18.03 -12.76
N ILE A 12 -6.26 17.12 -13.74
CA ILE A 12 -5.86 15.72 -13.52
C ILE A 12 -4.42 15.65 -13.04
N ARG A 13 -3.53 16.47 -13.61
CA ARG A 13 -2.12 16.55 -13.19
C ARG A 13 -1.98 16.93 -11.72
N ARG A 14 -2.68 18.00 -11.29
CA ARG A 14 -2.66 18.47 -9.89
C ARG A 14 -3.30 17.44 -8.95
N LEU A 15 -4.41 16.84 -9.35
CA LEU A 15 -5.06 15.79 -8.58
C LEU A 15 -4.11 14.61 -8.35
N ALA A 16 -3.50 14.08 -9.42
CA ALA A 16 -2.53 13.00 -9.36
C ALA A 16 -1.36 13.36 -8.43
N ALA A 17 -0.84 14.58 -8.53
CA ALA A 17 0.27 15.04 -7.73
C ALA A 17 -0.05 15.07 -6.22
N TYR A 18 -1.12 15.77 -5.85
CA TYR A 18 -1.50 15.94 -4.44
C TYR A 18 -1.96 14.63 -3.80
N THR A 19 -2.71 13.80 -4.53
CA THR A 19 -3.16 12.51 -4.00
C THR A 19 -2.02 11.50 -3.87
N SER A 20 -1.04 11.50 -4.79
CA SER A 20 0.16 10.65 -4.65
C SER A 20 0.99 11.03 -3.43
N ILE A 21 1.18 12.34 -3.20
CA ILE A 21 1.92 12.83 -2.03
C ILE A 21 1.13 12.59 -0.75
N GLY A 22 -0.14 12.97 -0.73
CA GLY A 22 -1.00 12.87 0.45
C GLY A 22 -1.20 11.43 0.92
N SER A 23 -1.44 10.49 -0.01
CA SER A 23 -1.55 9.07 0.35
C SER A 23 -0.27 8.52 0.95
N ALA A 24 0.90 8.83 0.36
CA ALA A 24 2.17 8.38 0.91
C ALA A 24 2.44 8.95 2.31
N ILE A 25 2.15 10.23 2.55
CA ILE A 25 2.26 10.83 3.89
C ILE A 25 1.34 10.13 4.89
N LEU A 26 0.08 9.88 4.55
CA LEU A 26 -0.86 9.20 5.44
C LEU A 26 -0.38 7.78 5.78
N MET A 27 0.15 7.05 4.81
CA MET A 27 0.68 5.70 5.05
C MET A 27 1.96 5.73 5.89
N LEU A 28 2.83 6.73 5.73
CA LEU A 28 3.97 6.95 6.61
C LEU A 28 3.54 7.26 8.05
N VAL A 29 2.50 8.08 8.23
CA VAL A 29 1.91 8.34 9.55
C VAL A 29 1.33 7.04 10.14
N GLY A 30 0.62 6.24 9.34
CA GLY A 30 0.19 4.89 9.72
C GLY A 30 1.35 4.03 10.20
N ALA A 31 2.45 3.96 9.44
CA ALA A 31 3.65 3.22 9.81
C ALA A 31 4.25 3.68 11.15
N VAL A 32 4.23 4.98 11.46
CA VAL A 32 4.66 5.49 12.77
C VAL A 32 3.75 4.99 13.89
N PHE A 33 2.43 5.01 13.71
CA PHE A 33 1.50 4.44 14.70
C PHE A 33 1.62 2.92 14.83
N PHE A 34 1.90 2.21 13.73
CA PHE A 34 2.18 0.77 13.76
C PHE A 34 3.40 0.47 14.65
N ILE A 35 4.54 1.10 14.37
CA ILE A 35 5.77 0.93 15.16
C ILE A 35 5.53 1.35 16.62
N GLY A 36 4.87 2.48 16.83
CA GLY A 36 4.58 3.01 18.17
C GLY A 36 3.57 2.18 18.97
N SER A 37 2.79 1.31 18.32
CA SER A 37 1.83 0.43 19.02
C SER A 37 2.51 -0.72 19.75
N GLY A 38 3.69 -1.14 19.30
CA GLY A 38 4.41 -2.29 19.87
C GLY A 38 3.68 -3.63 19.70
N VAL A 39 2.58 -3.68 18.93
CA VAL A 39 1.85 -4.92 18.63
C VAL A 39 1.97 -5.24 17.14
N ASP A 40 2.32 -6.49 16.85
CA ASP A 40 2.53 -6.95 15.47
C ASP A 40 1.70 -8.22 15.24
N LEU A 41 0.67 -8.09 14.41
CA LEU A 41 -0.20 -9.20 14.03
C LEU A 41 0.54 -10.23 13.15
N TRP A 42 1.47 -9.80 12.30
CA TRP A 42 2.26 -10.70 11.44
C TRP A 42 3.15 -11.58 12.31
N ALA A 43 3.86 -10.98 13.28
CA ALA A 43 4.68 -11.71 14.24
C ALA A 43 3.82 -12.66 15.09
N ALA A 44 2.68 -12.18 15.61
CA ALA A 44 1.80 -12.99 16.45
C ALA A 44 1.26 -14.23 15.74
N LEU A 45 0.90 -14.12 14.46
CA LEU A 45 0.46 -15.26 13.65
C LEU A 45 1.61 -16.25 13.39
N LEU A 46 2.79 -15.74 13.07
CA LEU A 46 3.96 -16.56 12.75
C LEU A 46 4.49 -17.32 13.97
N GLU A 47 4.54 -16.65 15.12
CA GLU A 47 5.10 -17.17 16.38
C GLU A 47 4.04 -17.87 17.24
N ARG A 48 2.79 -17.94 16.76
CA ARG A 48 1.63 -18.52 17.48
C ARG A 48 1.37 -17.83 18.82
N GLN A 49 1.57 -16.52 18.88
CA GLN A 49 1.41 -15.66 20.06
C GLN A 49 0.12 -14.83 20.03
N MET A 50 -0.93 -15.33 19.39
CA MET A 50 -2.22 -14.62 19.32
C MET A 50 -2.83 -14.24 20.69
N PRO A 51 -2.72 -15.05 21.77
CA PRO A 51 -3.18 -14.62 23.09
C PRO A 51 -2.49 -13.33 23.57
N ALA A 52 -1.17 -13.24 23.40
CA ALA A 52 -0.41 -12.05 23.78
C ALA A 52 -0.79 -10.84 22.92
N PHE A 53 -0.97 -11.03 21.61
CA PHE A 53 -1.44 -9.98 20.72
C PHE A 53 -2.79 -9.41 21.16
N LEU A 54 -3.77 -10.25 21.49
CA LEU A 54 -5.11 -9.81 21.89
C LEU A 54 -5.06 -9.04 23.23
N ALA A 55 -4.31 -9.54 24.21
CA ALA A 55 -4.12 -8.87 25.49
C ALA A 55 -3.46 -7.49 25.32
N ASN A 56 -2.36 -7.43 24.56
CA ASN A 56 -1.59 -6.19 24.36
C ASN A 56 -2.35 -5.18 23.49
N SER A 57 -3.05 -5.64 22.45
CA SER A 57 -3.81 -4.77 21.54
C SER A 57 -4.93 -4.02 22.25
N ALA A 58 -5.50 -4.59 23.32
CA ALA A 58 -6.50 -3.89 24.13
C ALA A 58 -5.90 -2.67 24.86
N ALA A 59 -4.66 -2.77 25.35
CA ALA A 59 -3.97 -1.69 26.06
C ALA A 59 -3.62 -0.52 25.13
N VAL A 60 -3.30 -0.81 23.86
CA VAL A 60 -2.94 0.20 22.85
C VAL A 60 -4.03 0.43 21.80
N LYS A 61 -5.29 0.08 22.12
CA LYS A 61 -6.43 0.09 21.18
C LYS A 61 -6.52 1.38 20.35
N LYS A 62 -6.42 2.55 20.99
CA LYS A 62 -6.49 3.85 20.30
C LYS A 62 -5.39 4.04 19.25
N ILE A 63 -4.16 3.59 19.54
CA ILE A 63 -3.01 3.70 18.65
C ILE A 63 -3.19 2.78 17.45
N VAL A 64 -3.63 1.54 17.67
CA VAL A 64 -3.87 0.58 16.58
C VAL A 64 -5.02 1.01 15.68
N VAL A 65 -6.07 1.60 16.24
CA VAL A 65 -7.19 2.14 15.47
C VAL A 65 -6.76 3.34 14.63
N ALA A 66 -5.98 4.25 15.20
CA ALA A 66 -5.41 5.37 14.45
C ALA A 66 -4.53 4.86 13.30
N ASN A 67 -3.61 3.92 13.57
CA ASN A 67 -2.79 3.24 12.58
C ASN A 67 -3.64 2.75 11.38
N LEU A 68 -4.58 1.84 11.65
CA LEU A 68 -5.41 1.21 10.60
C LEU A 68 -6.27 2.24 9.86
N SER A 69 -6.75 3.29 10.53
CA SER A 69 -7.51 4.37 9.90
C SER A 69 -6.65 5.17 8.91
N PHE A 70 -5.40 5.47 9.27
CA PHE A 70 -4.44 6.14 8.37
C PHE A 70 -4.10 5.27 7.15
N TRP A 71 -3.95 3.96 7.32
CA TRP A 71 -3.76 3.04 6.21
C TRP A 71 -4.98 2.97 5.28
N ILE A 72 -6.20 2.87 5.82
CA ILE A 72 -7.43 2.87 5.02
C ILE A 72 -7.55 4.16 4.20
N LEU A 73 -7.39 5.32 4.84
CA LEU A 73 -7.46 6.61 4.15
C LEU A 73 -6.33 6.77 3.13
N GLY A 74 -5.12 6.34 3.48
CA GLY A 74 -3.95 6.34 2.61
C GLY A 74 -4.19 5.52 1.34
N VAL A 75 -4.65 4.27 1.49
CA VAL A 75 -4.96 3.38 0.36
C VAL A 75 -6.10 3.92 -0.50
N PHE A 76 -7.15 4.48 0.12
CA PHE A 76 -8.25 5.10 -0.63
C PHE A 76 -7.76 6.25 -1.52
N ILE A 77 -6.99 7.18 -0.95
CA ILE A 77 -6.40 8.31 -1.69
C ILE A 77 -5.38 7.82 -2.72
N MET A 78 -4.63 6.74 -2.42
CA MET A 78 -3.72 6.11 -3.37
C MET A 78 -4.45 5.50 -4.57
N GLY A 79 -5.65 4.96 -4.37
CA GLY A 79 -6.52 4.53 -5.46
C GLY A 79 -6.89 5.67 -6.41
N ILE A 80 -7.22 6.85 -5.85
CA ILE A 80 -7.48 8.06 -6.63
C ILE A 80 -6.22 8.49 -7.38
N ALA A 81 -5.07 8.48 -6.71
CA ALA A 81 -3.78 8.79 -7.31
C ALA A 81 -3.46 7.85 -8.48
N GLY A 82 -3.57 6.54 -8.29
CA GLY A 82 -3.34 5.53 -9.32
C GLY A 82 -4.22 5.74 -10.55
N ARG A 83 -5.51 6.02 -10.36
CA ARG A 83 -6.44 6.32 -11.47
C ARG A 83 -6.05 7.60 -12.21
N ALA A 84 -5.69 8.66 -11.49
CA ALA A 84 -5.28 9.92 -12.10
C ALA A 84 -3.96 9.76 -12.88
N LEU A 85 -2.98 9.03 -12.33
CA LEU A 85 -1.72 8.71 -12.99
C LEU A 85 -1.90 7.86 -14.26
N VAL A 86 -2.84 6.90 -14.22
CA VAL A 86 -3.26 6.12 -15.40
C VAL A 86 -3.84 7.03 -16.48
N ALA A 87 -4.70 7.97 -16.11
CA ALA A 87 -5.31 8.92 -17.05
C ALA A 87 -4.27 9.81 -17.74
N LEU A 88 -3.15 10.12 -17.07
CA LEU A 88 -2.00 10.83 -17.64
C LEU A 88 -1.10 9.95 -18.53
N SER A 89 -1.33 8.64 -18.59
CA SER A 89 -0.42 7.70 -19.26
C SER A 89 -0.99 7.18 -20.59
N GLN A 90 -1.56 8.07 -21.40
CA GLN A 90 -2.33 7.71 -22.60
C GLN A 90 -1.49 7.14 -23.75
N LYS A 91 -0.20 7.51 -23.84
CA LYS A 91 0.70 7.05 -24.92
C LYS A 91 0.96 5.54 -24.91
N ARG A 92 0.78 4.86 -23.77
CA ARG A 92 0.92 3.40 -23.65
C ARG A 92 -0.25 2.80 -22.86
N PRO A 93 -1.40 2.57 -23.52
CA PRO A 93 -2.63 2.18 -22.84
C PRO A 93 -2.58 0.76 -22.25
N GLY A 94 -1.74 -0.14 -22.76
CA GLY A 94 -1.61 -1.51 -22.23
C GLY A 94 -1.20 -1.53 -20.75
N PRO A 95 0.02 -1.07 -20.40
CA PRO A 95 0.46 -0.98 -19.01
C PRO A 95 -0.46 -0.12 -18.13
N ALA A 96 -1.02 0.97 -18.69
CA ALA A 96 -1.96 1.84 -17.97
C ALA A 96 -3.23 1.09 -17.54
N LYS A 97 -3.83 0.29 -18.43
CA LYS A 97 -5.01 -0.54 -18.11
C LYS A 97 -4.69 -1.58 -17.03
N VAL A 98 -3.55 -2.26 -17.13
CA VAL A 98 -3.14 -3.25 -16.11
C VAL A 98 -2.94 -2.56 -14.75
N ALA A 99 -2.29 -1.38 -14.72
CA ALA A 99 -2.16 -0.59 -13.50
C ALA A 99 -3.53 -0.26 -12.90
N GLN A 100 -4.48 0.19 -13.74
CA GLN A 100 -5.83 0.50 -13.30
C GLN A 100 -6.54 -0.71 -12.67
N THR A 101 -6.36 -1.91 -13.24
CA THR A 101 -6.87 -3.15 -12.68
C THR A 101 -6.22 -3.44 -11.32
N CYS A 102 -4.90 -3.28 -11.20
CA CYS A 102 -4.19 -3.44 -9.92
C CYS A 102 -4.78 -2.53 -8.84
N TYR A 103 -4.93 -1.23 -9.08
CA TYR A 103 -5.53 -0.32 -8.10
C TYR A 103 -7.01 -0.66 -7.80
N SER A 104 -7.78 -1.05 -8.82
CA SER A 104 -9.21 -1.37 -8.65
C SER A 104 -9.45 -2.63 -7.82
N VAL A 105 -8.52 -3.59 -7.84
CA VAL A 105 -8.57 -4.81 -7.02
C VAL A 105 -7.94 -4.57 -5.65
N ALA A 106 -6.77 -3.92 -5.61
CA ALA A 106 -5.97 -3.84 -4.40
C ALA A 106 -6.52 -2.86 -3.37
N VAL A 107 -7.14 -1.75 -3.79
CA VAL A 107 -7.78 -0.79 -2.87
C VAL A 107 -8.87 -1.45 -2.02
N PRO A 108 -9.92 -2.08 -2.59
CA PRO A 108 -10.93 -2.73 -1.76
C PRO A 108 -10.35 -3.90 -0.95
N LEU A 109 -9.38 -4.64 -1.50
CA LEU A 109 -8.73 -5.73 -0.78
C LEU A 109 -8.02 -5.25 0.49
N ALA A 110 -7.20 -4.20 0.40
CA ALA A 110 -6.52 -3.61 1.55
C ALA A 110 -7.50 -3.00 2.56
N ILE A 111 -8.54 -2.28 2.10
CA ILE A 111 -9.55 -1.73 3.00
C ILE A 111 -10.23 -2.85 3.81
N MET A 112 -10.63 -3.93 3.15
CA MET A 112 -11.24 -5.08 3.83
C MET A 112 -10.24 -5.78 4.78
N ALA A 113 -8.97 -5.87 4.41
CA ALA A 113 -7.92 -6.38 5.27
C ALA A 113 -7.79 -5.55 6.56
N PHE A 114 -7.65 -4.23 6.44
CA PHE A 114 -7.53 -3.34 7.60
C PHE A 114 -8.79 -3.32 8.47
N LEU A 115 -9.99 -3.42 7.88
CA LEU A 115 -11.23 -3.58 8.64
C LEU A 115 -11.27 -4.92 9.39
N GLY A 116 -10.76 -6.00 8.79
CA GLY A 116 -10.59 -7.29 9.45
C GLY A 116 -9.65 -7.19 10.65
N MET A 117 -8.47 -6.58 10.48
CA MET A 117 -7.52 -6.35 11.58
C MET A 117 -8.13 -5.45 12.67
N MET A 118 -8.86 -4.41 12.28
CA MET A 118 -9.53 -3.49 13.20
C MET A 118 -10.62 -4.21 14.00
N SER A 119 -11.33 -5.17 13.39
CA SER A 119 -12.35 -5.97 14.07
C SER A 119 -11.76 -6.84 15.18
N LEU A 120 -10.54 -7.39 14.99
CA LEU A 120 -9.84 -8.14 16.05
C LEU A 120 -9.58 -7.28 17.27
N VAL A 121 -9.17 -6.04 17.06
CA VAL A 121 -8.83 -5.11 18.14
C VAL A 121 -10.07 -4.59 18.85
N PHE A 122 -11.16 -4.34 18.12
CA PHE A 122 -12.39 -3.80 18.71
C PHE A 122 -13.29 -4.86 19.34
N GLN A 123 -13.47 -5.99 18.65
CA GLN A 123 -14.51 -6.96 18.97
C GLN A 123 -13.97 -8.19 19.70
N VAL A 124 -12.70 -8.56 19.46
CA VAL A 124 -12.11 -9.76 20.05
C VAL A 124 -11.23 -9.43 21.25
N ALA A 125 -10.34 -8.44 21.13
CA ALA A 125 -9.48 -8.03 22.24
C ALA A 125 -10.29 -7.37 23.39
N PRO A 126 -10.06 -7.73 24.67
CA PRO A 126 -8.92 -8.50 25.20
C PRO A 126 -9.16 -10.02 25.38
N ASP A 127 -10.22 -10.61 24.84
CA ASP A 127 -10.55 -12.02 25.13
C ASP A 127 -9.48 -12.99 24.60
N THR A 128 -8.87 -13.74 25.52
CA THR A 128 -7.81 -14.72 25.26
C THR A 128 -8.30 -16.17 25.38
N SER A 129 -9.61 -16.39 25.45
CA SER A 129 -10.21 -17.72 25.40
C SER A 129 -9.80 -18.47 24.13
N ALA A 130 -9.75 -19.81 24.20
CA ALA A 130 -9.34 -20.65 23.07
C ALA A 130 -10.16 -20.39 21.78
N SER A 131 -11.47 -20.14 21.93
CA SER A 131 -12.36 -19.78 20.82
C SER A 131 -11.99 -18.44 20.18
N SER A 132 -11.77 -17.40 20.99
CA SER A 132 -11.39 -16.07 20.51
C SER A 132 -10.00 -16.04 19.88
N VAL A 133 -9.05 -16.77 20.45
CA VAL A 133 -7.70 -16.96 19.88
C VAL A 133 -7.76 -17.66 18.52
N THR A 134 -8.58 -18.69 18.40
CA THR A 134 -8.76 -19.42 17.12
C THR A 134 -9.40 -18.53 16.06
N LEU A 135 -10.47 -17.82 16.42
CA LEU A 135 -11.15 -16.85 15.54
C LEU A 135 -10.17 -15.76 15.07
N ALA A 136 -9.42 -15.18 16.02
CA ALA A 136 -8.44 -14.15 15.71
C ALA A 136 -7.31 -14.65 14.81
N GLY A 137 -6.88 -15.90 15.01
CA GLY A 137 -5.88 -16.54 14.14
C GLY A 137 -6.36 -16.65 12.69
N VAL A 138 -7.60 -17.09 12.47
CA VAL A 138 -8.16 -17.24 11.11
C VAL A 138 -8.38 -15.88 10.44
N VAL A 139 -9.10 -14.97 11.11
CA VAL A 139 -9.40 -13.64 10.56
C VAL A 139 -8.11 -12.84 10.36
N GLY A 140 -7.18 -12.90 11.32
CA GLY A 140 -5.87 -12.26 11.23
C GLY A 140 -5.06 -12.78 10.07
N TRP A 141 -5.02 -14.10 9.86
CA TRP A 141 -4.31 -14.69 8.73
C TRP A 141 -4.88 -14.23 7.39
N ILE A 142 -6.20 -14.25 7.21
CA ILE A 142 -6.86 -13.80 5.97
C ILE A 142 -6.54 -12.32 5.72
N ALA A 143 -6.71 -11.49 6.75
CA ALA A 143 -6.48 -10.05 6.66
C ALA A 143 -5.03 -9.73 6.30
N VAL A 144 -4.06 -10.35 6.97
CA VAL A 144 -2.63 -10.15 6.68
C VAL A 144 -2.29 -10.55 5.24
N ARG A 145 -2.76 -11.70 4.76
CA ARG A 145 -2.47 -12.13 3.37
C ARG A 145 -3.13 -11.23 2.32
N ALA A 146 -4.34 -10.75 2.61
CA ALA A 146 -5.02 -9.79 1.77
C ALA A 146 -4.25 -8.46 1.70
N ASP A 147 -3.75 -7.96 2.83
CA ASP A 147 -2.95 -6.73 2.88
C ASP A 147 -1.60 -6.88 2.17
N ASP A 148 -0.88 -7.97 2.40
CA ASP A 148 0.40 -8.25 1.74
C ASP A 148 0.24 -8.28 0.20
N LEU A 149 -0.81 -8.94 -0.31
CA LEU A 149 -1.14 -8.95 -1.74
C LEU A 149 -1.52 -7.56 -2.25
N ALA A 150 -2.38 -6.84 -1.51
CA ALA A 150 -2.78 -5.50 -1.88
C ALA A 150 -1.59 -4.54 -1.92
N THR A 151 -0.67 -4.64 -0.96
CA THR A 151 0.58 -3.88 -0.89
C THR A 151 1.46 -4.14 -2.11
N ALA A 152 1.66 -5.42 -2.48
CA ALA A 152 2.42 -5.78 -3.67
C ALA A 152 1.81 -5.17 -4.96
N LEU A 153 0.48 -5.11 -5.04
CA LEU A 153 -0.22 -4.52 -6.19
C LEU A 153 -0.20 -2.98 -6.19
N LEU A 154 -0.46 -2.33 -5.04
CA LEU A 154 -0.60 -0.88 -4.93
C LEU A 154 0.71 -0.12 -5.07
N ILE A 155 1.78 -0.64 -4.44
CA ILE A 155 3.05 0.06 -4.32
C ILE A 155 4.24 -0.73 -4.89
N GLY A 156 4.00 -1.94 -5.40
CA GLY A 156 4.95 -2.70 -6.23
C GLY A 156 4.60 -2.63 -7.71
N ALA A 157 3.57 -3.39 -8.11
CA ALA A 157 3.13 -3.52 -9.50
C ALA A 157 2.56 -2.21 -10.07
N GLY A 158 1.76 -1.46 -9.30
CA GLY A 158 1.18 -0.18 -9.70
C GLY A 158 2.24 0.83 -10.17
N PRO A 159 3.20 1.22 -9.31
CA PRO A 159 4.31 2.10 -9.67
C PRO A 159 5.14 1.60 -10.86
N PHE A 160 5.39 0.29 -10.95
CA PHE A 160 6.07 -0.32 -12.10
C PHE A 160 5.28 -0.08 -13.39
N LEU A 161 4.01 -0.45 -13.42
CA LEU A 161 3.16 -0.37 -14.60
C LEU A 161 2.89 1.08 -15.01
N ILE A 162 2.68 1.99 -14.04
CA ILE A 162 2.54 3.42 -14.30
C ILE A 162 3.85 3.99 -14.87
N SER A 163 5.00 3.60 -14.31
CA SER A 163 6.30 4.02 -14.85
C SER A 163 6.47 3.62 -16.31
N GLN A 164 6.10 2.37 -16.65
CA GLN A 164 6.14 1.88 -18.03
C GLN A 164 5.14 2.64 -18.93
N ALA A 165 3.95 2.93 -18.40
CA ALA A 165 2.89 3.63 -19.11
C ALA A 165 3.29 5.08 -19.45
N GLY A 166 3.82 5.81 -18.47
CA GLY A 166 4.21 7.22 -18.62
C GLY A 166 5.61 7.46 -19.19
N ARG A 167 6.39 6.41 -19.53
CA ARG A 167 7.76 6.56 -20.07
C ARG A 167 7.75 7.30 -21.42
N GLY A 168 8.58 8.33 -21.55
CA GLY A 168 8.60 9.18 -22.76
C GLY A 168 7.42 10.14 -22.83
N ASP A 169 6.70 10.28 -21.72
CA ASP A 169 5.66 11.27 -21.51
C ASP A 169 6.02 12.10 -20.27
N TRP A 170 5.34 11.88 -19.14
CA TRP A 170 5.61 12.59 -17.89
C TRP A 170 6.63 11.88 -16.98
N VAL A 171 6.91 10.59 -17.17
CA VAL A 171 7.82 9.82 -16.30
C VAL A 171 9.27 9.98 -16.77
N PRO A 172 10.16 10.62 -15.98
CA PRO A 172 11.58 10.73 -16.31
C PRO A 172 12.31 9.39 -16.15
N LYS A 173 13.47 9.25 -16.80
CA LYS A 173 14.26 7.99 -16.82
C LYS A 173 14.62 7.46 -15.44
N TRP A 174 14.85 8.31 -14.45
CA TRP A 174 15.18 7.87 -13.08
C TRP A 174 13.95 7.30 -12.36
N LEU A 175 12.79 7.92 -12.52
CA LEU A 175 11.53 7.46 -11.91
C LEU A 175 11.10 6.13 -12.55
N LEU A 176 11.38 5.97 -13.84
CA LEU A 176 11.21 4.71 -14.55
C LEU A 176 12.06 3.57 -13.93
N ARG A 177 13.35 3.81 -13.68
CA ARG A 177 14.24 2.84 -13.03
C ARG A 177 13.76 2.48 -11.63
N TRP A 178 13.30 3.47 -10.88
CA TRP A 178 12.69 3.24 -9.57
C TRP A 178 11.40 2.39 -9.71
N GLY A 179 10.58 2.60 -10.74
CA GLY A 179 9.44 1.72 -11.03
C GLY A 179 9.83 0.27 -11.28
N TYR A 180 10.97 -0.01 -11.93
CA TYR A 180 11.47 -1.38 -12.04
C TYR A 180 11.85 -1.96 -10.67
N LEU A 181 12.46 -1.15 -9.80
CA LEU A 181 12.81 -1.56 -8.44
C LEU A 181 11.55 -1.88 -7.62
N THR A 182 10.51 -1.04 -7.65
CA THR A 182 9.24 -1.33 -6.96
C THR A 182 8.60 -2.60 -7.50
N GLY A 183 8.64 -2.83 -8.82
CA GLY A 183 8.13 -4.06 -9.43
C GLY A 183 8.87 -5.31 -8.96
N GLY A 184 10.21 -5.26 -8.92
CA GLY A 184 11.04 -6.35 -8.39
C GLY A 184 10.76 -6.65 -6.92
N LEU A 185 10.67 -5.60 -6.09
CA LEU A 185 10.30 -5.75 -4.67
C LEU A 185 8.84 -6.21 -4.48
N GLY A 186 7.94 -5.83 -5.38
CA GLY A 186 6.56 -6.31 -5.41
C GLY A 186 6.48 -7.82 -5.65
N LEU A 187 7.24 -8.31 -6.63
CA LEU A 187 7.36 -9.75 -6.89
C LEU A 187 8.00 -10.47 -5.69
N LEU A 188 9.04 -9.90 -5.10
CA LEU A 188 9.66 -10.44 -3.89
C LEU A 188 8.66 -10.52 -2.73
N ALA A 189 7.87 -9.48 -2.50
CA ALA A 189 6.82 -9.45 -1.48
C ALA A 189 5.78 -10.57 -1.71
N ILE A 190 5.35 -10.78 -2.96
CA ILE A 190 4.45 -11.91 -3.30
C ILE A 190 5.12 -13.25 -3.02
N VAL A 191 6.40 -13.44 -3.40
CA VAL A 191 7.10 -14.69 -3.10
C VAL A 191 7.19 -14.94 -1.59
N THR A 192 7.44 -13.88 -0.80
CA THR A 192 7.53 -13.98 0.65
C THR A 192 6.21 -14.36 1.32
N LEU A 193 5.06 -14.21 0.64
CA LEU A 193 3.77 -14.73 1.10
C LEU A 193 3.79 -16.24 1.34
N PHE A 194 4.58 -16.97 0.54
CA PHE A 194 4.63 -18.41 0.52
C PHE A 194 5.82 -18.98 1.30
N VAL A 195 6.72 -18.12 1.76
CA VAL A 195 7.94 -18.53 2.49
C VAL A 195 7.85 -18.08 3.94
N PRO A 196 7.71 -19.00 4.91
CA PRO A 196 7.65 -18.66 6.33
C PRO A 196 8.86 -17.82 6.79
N ARG A 197 8.64 -16.88 7.71
CA ARG A 197 9.65 -16.01 8.35
C ARG A 197 10.32 -14.96 7.45
N GLN A 198 10.01 -14.90 6.16
CA GLN A 198 10.60 -13.92 5.24
C GLN A 198 9.73 -12.66 5.01
N TYR A 199 8.62 -12.53 5.74
CA TYR A 199 7.68 -11.40 5.60
C TYR A 199 8.35 -10.02 5.84
N VAL A 200 9.39 -9.97 6.68
CA VAL A 200 10.20 -8.77 6.92
C VAL A 200 10.87 -8.26 5.64
N LEU A 201 11.29 -9.15 4.74
CA LEU A 201 11.85 -8.74 3.44
C LEU A 201 10.79 -8.11 2.54
N GLY A 202 9.53 -8.58 2.65
CA GLY A 202 8.39 -7.98 1.96
C GLY A 202 8.12 -6.53 2.40
N PHE A 203 8.35 -6.21 3.68
CA PHE A 203 8.15 -4.84 4.20
C PHE A 203 9.10 -3.80 3.61
N VAL A 204 10.25 -4.21 3.03
CA VAL A 204 11.16 -3.29 2.32
C VAL A 204 10.47 -2.61 1.13
N LEU A 205 9.45 -3.25 0.55
CA LEU A 205 8.65 -2.67 -0.51
C LEU A 205 7.96 -1.36 -0.07
N ILE A 206 7.53 -1.26 1.18
CA ILE A 206 6.75 -0.13 1.68
C ILE A 206 7.50 1.20 1.49
N PRO A 207 8.67 1.43 2.10
CA PRO A 207 9.38 2.71 1.94
C PRO A 207 9.76 2.98 0.48
N VAL A 208 10.09 1.95 -0.30
CA VAL A 208 10.50 2.11 -1.71
C VAL A 208 9.32 2.51 -2.59
N GLY A 209 8.17 1.86 -2.42
CA GLY A 209 6.95 2.13 -3.16
C GLY A 209 6.30 3.46 -2.76
N LEU A 210 6.23 3.78 -1.47
CA LEU A 210 5.77 5.10 -0.99
C LEU A 210 6.70 6.22 -1.45
N GLY A 211 8.02 5.99 -1.42
CA GLY A 211 9.00 6.92 -1.97
C GLY A 211 8.78 7.20 -3.45
N TRP A 212 8.45 6.17 -4.23
CA TRP A 212 8.07 6.34 -5.63
C TRP A 212 6.83 7.21 -5.80
N MET A 213 5.78 7.00 -4.99
CA MET A 213 4.54 7.80 -5.03
C MET A 213 4.80 9.28 -4.71
N LEU A 214 5.62 9.57 -3.69
CA LEU A 214 6.07 10.93 -3.38
C LEU A 214 6.80 11.55 -4.57
N ALA A 215 7.77 10.81 -5.12
CA ALA A 215 8.60 11.26 -6.23
C ALA A 215 7.78 11.54 -7.49
N ALA A 216 6.81 10.69 -7.81
CA ALA A 216 5.87 10.87 -8.92
C ALA A 216 5.05 12.16 -8.75
N GLY A 217 4.51 12.40 -7.55
CA GLY A 217 3.77 13.64 -7.29
C GLY A 217 4.63 14.90 -7.43
N LEU A 218 5.87 14.86 -6.95
CA LEU A 218 6.82 15.96 -7.10
C LEU A 218 7.21 16.23 -8.58
N VAL A 219 7.35 15.18 -9.39
CA VAL A 219 7.58 15.31 -10.83
C VAL A 219 6.43 16.05 -11.49
N LEU A 220 5.18 15.68 -11.18
CA LEU A 220 4.00 16.30 -11.78
C LEU A 220 3.80 17.76 -11.36
N LEU A 221 4.17 18.14 -10.14
CA LEU A 221 4.15 19.55 -9.70
C LEU A 221 5.19 20.41 -10.40
N ARG A 222 6.30 19.82 -10.83
CA ARG A 222 7.40 20.54 -11.52
C ARG A 222 7.18 20.71 -13.02
N GLN A 223 6.27 19.94 -13.61
CA GLN A 223 5.89 20.08 -15.02
C GLN A 223 4.95 21.29 -15.16
N ARG A 224 5.35 22.25 -15.99
CA ARG A 224 4.54 23.44 -16.33
C ARG A 224 3.56 23.06 -17.42
#